data_AF-A0A2V8BWW3-F1
#
_entry.id   AF-A0A2V8BWW3-F1
#
_cell.length_a   1.000
_cell.length_b   1.000
_cell.length_c   1.000
_cell.angle_alpha   90.00
_cell.angle_beta   90.00
_cell.angle_gamma   90.00
#
_symmetry.space_group_name_H-M   'P 1'
#
loop_
_entity.id
_entity.type
_entity.pdbx_description
1 polymer ?
#
loop_
_entity_poly.entity_id
_entity_poly.type
_entity_poly.pdbx_seq_one_letter_code
_entity_poly.pdbx_strand_id
1 'polypeptide(L)'
;MTAWIAREHHRFEAAGKPFVYLVPSAAIFALDDAADAVLRAVSAKPHTREELIAVLGDRVGPTLEELVRVRAVGELSAPDAPQPKVIPLAPFPLTTMVLNVTNQCNLSCE
;
A
#
# COMPACT_ATOMS: atom_id res chain seq x y z
N MET A 1 3.51 -23.88 -10.52
CA MET A 1 2.28 -23.27 -9.97
C MET A 1 2.60 -21.85 -9.59
N THR A 2 1.82 -20.87 -10.06
CA THR A 2 2.02 -19.46 -9.72
C THR A 2 1.52 -19.21 -8.31
N ALA A 3 2.41 -18.75 -7.43
CA ALA A 3 2.08 -18.33 -6.08
C ALA A 3 1.99 -16.79 -6.02
N TRP A 4 1.06 -16.29 -5.21
CA TRP A 4 0.75 -14.89 -5.04
C TRP A 4 1.19 -14.41 -3.66
N ILE A 5 1.74 -13.21 -3.58
CA ILE A 5 2.16 -12.55 -2.35
C ILE A 5 1.67 -11.11 -2.34
N ALA A 6 1.35 -10.58 -1.15
CA ALA A 6 1.06 -9.16 -1.01
C ALA A 6 2.27 -8.31 -1.39
N ARG A 7 2.02 -7.18 -2.07
CA ARG A 7 3.04 -6.15 -2.32
C ARG A 7 3.11 -5.18 -1.14
N GLU A 8 4.08 -4.27 -1.15
CA GLU A 8 4.27 -3.31 -0.06
C GLU A 8 3.02 -2.43 0.15
N HIS A 9 2.42 -2.53 1.34
CA HIS A 9 1.18 -1.84 1.67
C HIS A 9 1.03 -1.64 3.18
N HIS A 10 0.14 -0.74 3.57
CA HIS A 10 -0.29 -0.53 4.94
C HIS A 10 -1.80 -0.70 5.05
N ARG A 11 -2.25 -1.55 5.97
CA ARG A 11 -3.68 -1.73 6.26
C ARG A 11 -4.06 -0.86 7.44
N PHE A 12 -5.26 -0.29 7.38
CA PHE A 12 -5.83 0.50 8.47
C PHE A 12 -7.35 0.42 8.46
N GLU A 13 -7.97 0.77 9.58
CA GLU A 13 -9.42 0.81 9.74
C GLU A 13 -9.86 2.27 9.92
N ALA A 14 -10.93 2.67 9.24
CA ALA A 14 -11.53 3.98 9.40
C ALA A 14 -13.06 3.88 9.28
N ALA A 15 -13.79 4.51 10.21
CA ALA A 15 -15.25 4.46 10.26
C ALA A 15 -15.82 3.02 10.20
N GLY A 16 -15.13 2.06 10.84
CA GLY A 16 -15.52 0.65 10.88
C GLY A 16 -15.37 -0.10 9.55
N LYS A 17 -14.56 0.40 8.62
CA LYS A 17 -14.28 -0.25 7.34
C LYS A 17 -12.76 -0.44 7.15
N PRO A 18 -12.35 -1.58 6.57
CA PRO A 18 -10.96 -1.84 6.26
C PRO A 18 -10.53 -1.06 5.01
N PHE A 19 -9.33 -0.51 5.07
CA PHE A 19 -8.66 0.16 3.96
C PHE A 19 -7.24 -0.38 3.75
N VAL A 20 -6.75 -0.21 2.53
CA VAL A 20 -5.35 -0.44 2.18
C VAL A 20 -4.75 0.81 1.53
N TYR A 21 -3.58 1.22 2.01
CA TYR A 21 -2.68 2.18 1.39
C TYR A 21 -1.56 1.43 0.65
N LEU A 22 -1.44 1.63 -0.66
CA LEU A 22 -0.41 1.01 -1.49
C LEU A 22 0.81 1.93 -1.58
N VAL A 23 1.93 1.52 -0.98
CA VAL A 23 3.14 2.36 -0.86
C VAL A 23 3.66 2.84 -2.22
N PRO A 24 3.75 2.00 -3.27
CA PRO A 24 4.29 2.42 -4.56
C PRO A 24 3.47 3.47 -5.31
N SER A 25 2.15 3.51 -5.10
CA SER A 25 1.23 4.36 -5.87
C SER A 25 0.57 5.45 -5.04
N ALA A 26 0.76 5.43 -3.71
CA ALA A 26 0.02 6.22 -2.74
C ALA A 26 -1.53 6.08 -2.85
N ALA A 27 -2.01 5.03 -3.51
CA ALA A 27 -3.44 4.79 -3.68
C ALA A 27 -4.06 4.25 -2.39
N ILE A 28 -5.29 4.67 -2.11
CA ILE A 28 -6.10 4.18 -0.98
C ILE A 28 -7.36 3.51 -1.53
N PHE A 29 -7.62 2.28 -1.10
CA PHE A 29 -8.84 1.54 -1.44
C PHE A 29 -9.56 1.08 -0.17
N ALA A 30 -10.89 1.19 -0.15
CA ALA A 30 -11.71 0.45 0.80
C ALA A 30 -11.76 -1.02 0.37
N LEU A 31 -11.64 -1.94 1.33
CA LEU A 31 -11.72 -3.37 1.07
C LEU A 31 -13.13 -3.87 1.38
N ASP A 32 -13.68 -4.70 0.49
CA ASP A 32 -14.82 -5.53 0.84
C ASP A 32 -14.34 -6.82 1.56
N ASP A 33 -15.28 -7.62 2.07
CA ASP A 33 -14.96 -8.82 2.83
C ASP A 33 -14.09 -9.82 2.05
N ALA A 34 -14.31 -9.93 0.75
CA ALA A 34 -13.56 -10.86 -0.11
C ALA A 34 -12.13 -10.37 -0.34
N ALA A 35 -11.95 -9.10 -0.68
CA ALA A 35 -10.65 -8.47 -0.89
C ALA A 35 -9.84 -8.44 0.40
N ASP A 36 -10.48 -8.15 1.54
CA ASP A 36 -9.81 -8.17 2.84
C ASP A 36 -9.33 -9.57 3.20
N ALA A 37 -10.16 -10.60 3.00
CA ALA A 37 -9.78 -11.98 3.27
C ALA A 37 -8.63 -12.47 2.38
N VAL A 38 -8.68 -12.20 1.06
CA VAL A 38 -7.61 -12.57 0.13
C VAL A 38 -6.32 -11.85 0.50
N LEU A 39 -6.37 -10.53 0.73
CA LEU A 39 -5.18 -9.73 1.06
C LEU A 39 -4.55 -10.18 2.38
N ARG A 40 -5.34 -10.48 3.41
CA ARG A 40 -4.83 -11.04 4.68
C ARG A 40 -4.12 -12.38 4.49
N ALA A 41 -4.69 -13.28 3.69
CA ALA A 41 -4.08 -14.58 3.43
C ALA A 41 -2.70 -14.44 2.77
N VAL A 42 -2.62 -13.70 1.66
CA VAL A 42 -1.37 -13.53 0.89
C VAL A 42 -0.35 -12.60 1.57
N SER A 43 -0.76 -11.83 2.58
CA SER A 43 0.14 -11.04 3.44
C SER A 43 0.83 -11.88 4.50
N ALA A 44 0.17 -12.95 4.98
CA ALA A 44 0.77 -13.83 5.98
C ALA A 44 1.83 -14.75 5.36
N LYS A 45 1.55 -15.27 4.16
CA LYS A 45 2.48 -16.10 3.38
C LYS A 45 2.04 -16.17 1.91
N PRO A 46 2.91 -16.59 1.00
CA PRO A 46 2.52 -16.85 -0.38
C PRO A 46 1.50 -17.98 -0.49
N HIS A 47 0.56 -17.86 -1.42
CA HIS A 47 -0.47 -18.86 -1.69
C HIS A 47 -0.68 -19.08 -3.19
N THR A 48 -0.96 -20.32 -3.60
CA THR A 48 -1.45 -20.57 -4.97
C THR A 48 -2.91 -20.18 -5.12
N ARG A 49 -3.39 -20.05 -6.37
CA ARG A 49 -4.80 -19.76 -6.62
C ARG A 49 -5.69 -20.88 -6.08
N GLU A 50 -5.28 -22.14 -6.24
CA GLU A 50 -6.01 -23.31 -5.79
C GLU A 50 -6.13 -23.36 -4.26
N GLU A 51 -5.05 -23.01 -3.55
CA GLU A 51 -5.06 -22.90 -2.09
C GLU A 51 -6.02 -21.80 -1.61
N LEU A 52 -6.02 -20.63 -2.27
CA LEU A 52 -6.94 -19.55 -1.92
C LEU A 52 -8.39 -19.95 -2.18
N ILE A 53 -8.69 -20.61 -3.31
CA ILE A 53 -10.05 -21.12 -3.61
C ILE A 53 -10.48 -22.15 -2.57
N ALA A 54 -9.60 -23.07 -2.16
CA ALA A 54 -9.93 -24.08 -1.16
C ALA A 54 -10.30 -23.48 0.22
N VAL A 55 -9.72 -22.32 0.56
CA VAL A 55 -9.94 -21.65 1.86
C VAL A 55 -11.08 -20.62 1.82
N LEU A 56 -11.21 -19.89 0.72
CA LEU A 56 -12.07 -18.69 0.62
C LEU A 56 -13.22 -18.86 -0.41
N GLY A 57 -13.22 -19.95 -1.18
CA GLY A 57 -14.27 -20.30 -2.15
C GLY A 57 -14.11 -19.67 -3.54
N ASP A 58 -15.14 -19.85 -4.38
CA ASP A 58 -15.06 -19.56 -5.83
C ASP A 58 -14.90 -18.07 -6.18
N ARG A 59 -15.29 -17.15 -5.28
CA ARG A 59 -15.19 -15.70 -5.52
C ARG A 59 -13.75 -15.17 -5.49
N VAL A 60 -12.78 -15.98 -5.08
CA VAL A 60 -11.37 -15.61 -5.04
C VAL A 60 -10.82 -15.20 -6.40
N GLY A 61 -11.22 -15.88 -7.48
CA GLY A 61 -10.65 -15.64 -8.81
C GLY A 61 -10.78 -14.18 -9.25
N PRO A 62 -12.01 -13.64 -9.36
CA PRO A 62 -12.25 -12.24 -9.70
C PRO A 62 -11.58 -11.26 -8.72
N THR A 63 -11.69 -11.50 -7.41
CA THR A 63 -11.10 -10.61 -6.39
C THR A 63 -9.58 -10.56 -6.49
N LEU A 64 -8.92 -11.71 -6.70
CA LEU A 64 -7.48 -11.78 -6.89
C LEU A 64 -7.04 -11.03 -8.15
N GLU A 65 -7.81 -11.12 -9.24
CA GLU A 65 -7.54 -10.39 -10.48
C GLU A 65 -7.65 -8.88 -10.30
N GLU A 66 -8.61 -8.40 -9.52
CA GLU A 66 -8.72 -6.98 -9.16
C GLU A 66 -7.55 -6.51 -8.29
N LEU A 67 -7.17 -7.29 -7.28
CA LEU A 67 -6.03 -6.99 -6.41
C LEU A 67 -4.70 -6.98 -7.17
N VAL A 68 -4.53 -7.86 -8.16
CA VAL A 68 -3.38 -7.86 -9.07
C VAL A 68 -3.41 -6.63 -9.99
N ARG A 69 -4.59 -6.26 -10.51
CA ARG A 69 -4.76 -5.08 -11.38
C ARG A 69 -4.34 -3.79 -10.67
N VAL A 70 -4.70 -3.63 -9.39
CA VAL A 70 -4.30 -2.46 -8.58
C VAL A 70 -2.91 -2.62 -7.96
N ARG A 71 -2.21 -3.73 -8.21
CA ARG A 71 -0.89 -4.07 -7.68
C ARG A 71 -0.82 -4.20 -6.15
N ALA A 72 -1.94 -4.49 -5.49
CA ALA A 72 -1.94 -4.87 -4.08
C ALA A 72 -1.33 -6.26 -3.87
N VAL A 73 -1.44 -7.12 -4.87
CA VAL A 73 -0.91 -8.50 -4.90
C VAL A 73 -0.11 -8.68 -6.19
N GLY A 74 0.91 -9.54 -6.17
CA GLY A 74 1.58 -9.98 -7.39
C GLY A 74 2.20 -11.36 -7.26
N GLU A 75 2.74 -11.87 -8.36
CA GLU A 75 3.38 -13.19 -8.36
C GLU A 75 4.66 -13.17 -7.53
N LEU A 76 4.90 -14.22 -6.76
CA LEU A 76 6.07 -14.36 -5.89
C LEU A 76 7.38 -14.27 -6.66
N SER A 77 7.43 -14.83 -7.88
CA SER A 77 8.61 -14.81 -8.75
C SER A 77 8.74 -13.56 -9.60
N ALA A 78 7.71 -12.70 -9.64
CA ALA A 78 7.77 -11.49 -10.46
C ALA A 78 8.64 -10.43 -9.76
N PRO A 79 9.64 -9.87 -10.46
CA PRO A 79 10.49 -8.82 -9.91
C PRO A 79 9.63 -7.59 -9.56
N ASP A 80 10.02 -6.89 -8.50
CA ASP A 80 9.41 -5.60 -8.22
C ASP A 80 9.67 -4.64 -9.37
N ALA A 81 8.63 -3.94 -9.81
CA ALA A 81 8.76 -2.93 -10.84
C ALA A 81 9.72 -1.84 -10.33
N PRO A 82 10.75 -1.47 -11.10
CA PRO A 82 11.70 -0.45 -10.67
C PRO A 82 10.95 0.86 -10.46
N GLN A 83 10.95 1.36 -9.23
CA GLN A 83 10.45 2.70 -8.96
C GLN A 83 11.50 3.71 -9.42
N PRO A 84 11.11 4.76 -10.17
CA PRO A 84 12.03 5.82 -10.53
C PRO A 84 12.51 6.46 -9.23
N LYS A 85 13.79 6.27 -8.91
CA LYS A 85 14.44 7.03 -7.87
C LYS A 85 14.52 8.46 -8.37
N VAL A 86 13.57 9.31 -7.97
CA VAL A 86 13.66 10.75 -8.18
C VAL A 86 14.76 11.24 -7.25
N ILE A 87 16.01 11.10 -7.70
CA ILE A 87 17.16 11.70 -7.04
C ILE A 87 17.05 13.18 -7.37
N PRO A 88 16.89 14.07 -6.38
CA PRO A 88 16.81 15.48 -6.69
C PRO A 88 18.13 15.92 -7.31
N LEU A 89 18.04 16.48 -8.51
CA LEU A 89 19.18 17.06 -9.20
C LEU A 89 19.62 18.29 -8.41
N ALA A 90 20.73 18.18 -7.68
CA ALA A 90 21.31 19.33 -7.00
C ALA A 90 21.74 20.38 -8.05
N PRO A 91 21.57 21.69 -7.77
CA PRO A 91 21.18 22.28 -6.49
C PRO A 91 19.65 22.36 -6.27
N PHE A 92 19.20 22.04 -5.06
CA PHE A 92 17.81 22.21 -4.66
C PHE A 92 17.46 23.70 -4.58
N PRO A 93 16.37 24.16 -5.19
CA PRO A 93 15.96 25.55 -5.08
C PRO A 93 15.50 25.85 -3.64
N LEU A 94 15.96 26.96 -3.06
CA LEU A 94 15.41 27.49 -1.82
C LEU A 94 13.97 27.94 -2.09
N THR A 95 12.97 27.18 -1.64
CA THR A 95 11.55 27.48 -1.88
C THR A 95 10.93 28.36 -0.81
N THR A 96 11.47 28.35 0.41
CA THR A 96 10.93 29.08 1.56
C THR A 96 12.06 29.40 2.55
N MET A 97 12.01 30.59 3.15
CA MET A 97 12.92 31.01 4.22
C MET A 97 12.10 31.32 5.48
N VAL A 98 12.43 30.65 6.58
CA VAL A 98 11.91 31.03 7.90
C VAL A 98 12.84 32.08 8.48
N LEU A 99 12.37 33.34 8.53
CA LEU A 99 13.11 34.44 9.12
C LEU A 99 12.61 34.70 10.54
N ASN A 100 13.50 34.54 11.51
CA ASN A 100 13.23 34.98 12.87
C ASN A 100 13.37 36.50 12.97
N VAL A 101 12.24 37.22 12.89
CA VAL A 101 12.22 38.70 12.96
C VAL A 101 12.53 39.19 14.37
N THR A 102 12.13 38.44 15.40
CA THR A 102 12.44 38.71 16.80
C THR A 102 12.41 37.41 17.59
N ASN A 103 13.43 37.20 18.44
CA ASN A 103 13.48 36.07 19.36
C ASN A 103 12.73 36.34 20.68
N GLN A 104 12.05 37.47 20.81
CA GLN A 104 11.23 37.80 21.97
C GLN A 104 9.74 37.60 21.65
N CYS A 105 9.06 36.81 22.47
CA CYS A 105 7.61 36.63 22.44
C CYS A 105 7.03 36.92 23.82
N ASN A 106 5.87 37.59 23.86
CA ASN A 106 5.12 37.89 25.09
C ASN A 106 4.15 36.78 25.50
N LEU A 107 4.08 35.69 24.72
CA LEU A 107 3.28 34.51 24.98
C LEU A 107 4.21 33.30 25.17
N SER A 108 3.86 32.45 26.14
CA SER A 108 4.47 31.15 26.39
C SER A 108 3.46 30.06 26.03
N CYS A 109 3.20 29.89 24.74
CA CYS A 109 2.29 28.84 24.26
C CYS A 109 2.90 27.46 24.55
N GLU A 110 2.19 26.64 25.32
CA GLU A 110 2.47 25.21 25.54
C GLU A 110 1.69 24.33 24.57
#